data_AF-A0A9D7FID3-F1
#
_entry.id   AF-A0A9D7FID3-F1
#
_cell.length_a   1.000
_cell.length_b   1.000
_cell.length_c   1.000
_cell.angle_alpha   90.00
_cell.angle_beta   90.00
_cell.angle_gamma   90.00
#
_symmetry.space_group_name_H-M   'P 1'
#
loop_
_entity.id
_entity.type
_entity.pdbx_description
1 polymer ?
#
loop_
_entity_poly.entity_id
_entity_poly.type
_entity_poly.pdbx_seq_one_letter_code
_entity_poly.pdbx_strand_id
1 'polypeptide(L)'
;MIRSAVVKKYNLRYSEDFPYAEDFELWTRLVMNGEKLANVPEFLLDYRVHQGQITQQKYDLKESTRERVVEKYLSSFGMVLSKEEWAEFHWMSNGRSKANVEFLNCCKKYLETISQSAYARIPYQVLNKVLANYWSSVCSNSGLGMDTYSIFNSSFLAQFAGLKMKVKVMFKLMIGHKRHG
;
A
#
# COMPACT_ATOMS: atom_id res chain seq x y z
N MET A 1 -7.70 -8.33 -18.08
CA MET A 1 -8.75 -8.05 -19.10
C MET A 1 -9.95 -7.38 -18.45
N ILE A 2 -10.70 -6.55 -19.19
CA ILE A 2 -11.88 -5.81 -18.68
C ILE A 2 -13.11 -6.23 -19.49
N ARG A 3 -14.26 -6.41 -18.81
CA ARG A 3 -15.53 -6.74 -19.48
C ARG A 3 -15.97 -5.55 -20.35
N SER A 4 -16.42 -5.83 -21.58
CA SER A 4 -16.88 -4.78 -22.51
C SER A 4 -17.99 -3.90 -21.92
N ALA A 5 -18.90 -4.48 -21.13
CA ALA A 5 -19.96 -3.73 -20.44
C ALA A 5 -19.41 -2.67 -19.49
N VAL A 6 -18.32 -2.96 -18.76
CA VAL A 6 -17.65 -2.02 -17.84
C VAL A 6 -16.99 -0.89 -18.64
N VAL A 7 -16.34 -1.23 -19.76
CA VAL A 7 -15.74 -0.22 -20.66
C VAL A 7 -16.79 0.76 -21.16
N LYS A 8 -17.95 0.27 -21.58
CA LYS A 8 -19.06 1.12 -22.05
C LYS A 8 -19.68 1.95 -20.92
N LYS A 9 -19.96 1.33 -19.77
CA LYS A 9 -20.57 1.97 -18.60
C LYS A 9 -19.81 3.21 -18.13
N TYR A 10 -18.48 3.15 -18.07
CA TYR A 10 -17.64 4.24 -17.58
C TYR A 10 -16.98 5.07 -18.70
N ASN A 11 -17.33 4.82 -19.96
CA ASN A 11 -16.61 5.34 -21.13
C ASN A 11 -15.08 5.26 -20.95
N LEU A 12 -14.60 4.06 -20.62
CA LEU A 12 -13.28 3.87 -20.04
C LEU A 12 -12.17 4.27 -21.02
N ARG A 13 -11.36 5.26 -20.62
CA ARG A 13 -10.15 5.72 -21.31
C ARG A 13 -9.04 5.95 -20.29
N TYR A 14 -7.79 5.91 -20.75
CA TYR A 14 -6.66 6.41 -19.98
C TYR A 14 -6.79 7.93 -19.84
N SER A 15 -6.43 8.46 -18.67
CA SER A 15 -6.36 9.90 -18.45
C SER A 15 -4.97 10.39 -18.82
N GLU A 16 -4.91 11.49 -19.59
CA GLU A 16 -3.67 12.15 -19.97
C GLU A 16 -2.99 12.87 -18.77
N ASP A 17 -3.71 13.05 -17.65
CA ASP A 17 -3.17 13.66 -16.44
C ASP A 17 -2.15 12.77 -15.72
N PHE A 18 -2.15 11.46 -16.02
CA PHE A 18 -1.37 10.43 -15.35
C PHE A 18 -0.41 9.66 -16.29
N PRO A 19 0.54 10.36 -16.94
CA PRO A 19 1.49 9.72 -17.84
C PRO A 19 2.37 8.70 -17.11
N TYR A 20 2.67 7.58 -17.76
CA TYR A 20 3.48 6.45 -17.26
C TYR A 20 2.89 5.66 -16.08
N ALA A 21 1.73 6.07 -15.55
CA ALA A 21 0.97 5.37 -14.53
C ALA A 21 -0.49 5.16 -14.95
N GLU A 22 -0.76 5.14 -16.26
CA GLU A 22 -2.10 5.09 -16.85
C GLU A 22 -2.84 3.84 -16.38
N ASP A 23 -2.19 2.68 -16.41
CA ASP A 23 -2.75 1.42 -15.93
C ASP A 23 -3.05 1.49 -14.43
N PHE A 24 -2.15 2.06 -13.63
CA PHE A 24 -2.34 2.18 -12.19
C PHE A 24 -3.53 3.07 -11.85
N GLU A 25 -3.67 4.22 -12.51
CA GLU A 25 -4.85 5.09 -12.39
C GLU A 25 -6.12 4.34 -12.78
N LEU A 26 -6.10 3.68 -13.95
CA LEU A 26 -7.26 3.00 -14.51
C LEU A 26 -7.81 1.93 -13.56
N TRP A 27 -6.93 1.03 -13.10
CA TRP A 27 -7.32 -0.04 -12.19
C TRP A 27 -7.79 0.49 -10.85
N THR A 28 -7.11 1.51 -10.31
CA THR A 28 -7.51 2.14 -9.05
C THR A 28 -8.89 2.78 -9.20
N ARG A 29 -9.14 3.52 -10.27
CA ARG A 29 -10.45 4.14 -10.53
C ARG A 29 -11.57 3.13 -10.67
N LEU A 30 -11.33 1.98 -11.30
CA LEU A 30 -12.33 0.91 -11.38
C LEU A 30 -12.67 0.33 -10.00
N VAL A 31 -11.66 0.03 -9.18
CA VAL A 31 -11.86 -0.44 -7.80
C VAL A 31 -12.66 0.59 -7.01
N MET A 32 -12.30 1.87 -7.13
CA MET A 32 -12.93 2.96 -6.40
C MET A 32 -14.37 3.26 -6.86
N ASN A 33 -14.73 2.83 -8.07
CA ASN A 33 -16.09 2.83 -8.60
C ASN A 33 -16.88 1.55 -8.28
N GLY A 34 -16.33 0.65 -7.45
CA GLY A 34 -16.99 -0.57 -6.97
C GLY A 34 -16.87 -1.78 -7.89
N GLU A 35 -16.07 -1.70 -8.96
CA GLU A 35 -15.83 -2.86 -9.82
C GLU A 35 -14.89 -3.86 -9.13
N LYS A 36 -15.21 -5.15 -9.27
CA LYS A 36 -14.44 -6.23 -8.64
C LYS A 36 -13.30 -6.66 -9.54
N LEU A 37 -12.09 -6.69 -8.99
CA LEU A 37 -10.88 -7.15 -9.66
C LEU A 37 -10.45 -8.50 -9.08
N ALA A 38 -9.86 -9.33 -9.92
CA ALA A 38 -9.25 -10.60 -9.51
C ALA A 38 -8.00 -10.84 -10.36
N ASN A 39 -6.95 -11.35 -9.72
CA ASN A 39 -5.77 -11.85 -10.43
C ASN A 39 -6.04 -13.28 -10.90
N VAL A 40 -5.65 -13.59 -12.13
CA VAL A 40 -5.62 -14.97 -12.62
C VAL A 40 -4.30 -15.59 -12.14
N PRO A 41 -4.32 -16.70 -11.39
CA PRO A 41 -3.12 -17.28 -10.78
C PRO A 41 -2.31 -18.11 -11.78
N GLU A 42 -2.16 -17.62 -13.01
CA GLU A 42 -1.47 -18.30 -14.11
C GLU A 42 -0.50 -17.32 -14.79
N PHE A 43 0.63 -17.82 -15.26
CA PHE A 43 1.60 -17.04 -16.03
C PHE A 43 1.11 -16.94 -17.48
N LEU A 44 0.47 -15.82 -17.82
CA LEU A 44 -0.18 -15.61 -19.12
C LEU A 44 0.54 -14.61 -20.04
N LEU A 45 1.72 -14.12 -19.63
CA LEU A 45 2.42 -13.06 -20.35
C LEU A 45 3.94 -13.30 -20.33
N ASP A 46 4.55 -13.34 -21.50
CA ASP A 46 5.99 -13.20 -21.68
C ASP A 46 6.33 -11.72 -21.92
N TYR A 47 6.85 -11.07 -20.88
CA TYR A 47 7.21 -9.65 -20.95
C TYR A 47 8.67 -9.47 -21.38
N ARG A 48 8.89 -8.65 -22.43
CA ARG A 48 10.24 -8.30 -22.88
C ARG A 48 10.85 -7.25 -21.96
N VAL A 49 12.10 -7.43 -21.54
CA VAL A 49 12.87 -6.44 -20.77
C VAL A 49 14.06 -5.97 -21.61
N HIS A 50 14.28 -4.66 -21.73
CA HIS A 50 15.42 -4.07 -22.45
C HIS A 50 15.84 -2.73 -21.82
N GLN A 51 17.10 -2.31 -22.02
CA GLN A 51 17.66 -1.11 -21.37
C GLN A 51 16.99 0.21 -21.79
N GLY A 52 16.41 0.27 -23.00
CA GLY A 52 15.64 1.41 -23.49
C GLY A 52 14.21 1.51 -22.94
N GLN A 53 13.82 0.72 -21.94
CA GLN A 53 12.47 0.76 -21.41
C GLN A 53 12.20 2.10 -20.72
N ILE A 54 11.11 2.75 -21.13
CA ILE A 54 10.62 4.02 -20.62
C ILE A 54 10.49 4.00 -19.08
N THR A 55 10.16 2.83 -18.49
CA THR A 55 10.06 2.68 -17.03
C THR A 55 11.39 2.97 -16.30
N GLN A 56 12.55 2.73 -16.92
CA GLN A 56 13.85 3.08 -16.33
C GLN A 56 14.24 4.53 -16.61
N GLN A 57 13.92 5.05 -17.80
CA GLN A 57 14.29 6.43 -18.19
C GLN A 57 13.40 7.51 -17.57
N LYS A 58 12.18 7.18 -17.19
CA LYS A 58 11.16 8.12 -16.65
C LYS A 58 10.71 7.73 -15.24
N TYR A 59 11.58 7.05 -14.48
CA TYR A 59 11.25 6.54 -13.16
C TYR A 59 10.68 7.63 -12.24
N ASP A 60 11.34 8.79 -12.13
CA ASP A 60 10.91 9.87 -11.25
C ASP A 60 9.53 10.44 -11.62
N LEU A 61 9.25 10.55 -12.93
CA LEU A 61 7.99 11.06 -13.44
C LEU A 61 6.85 10.04 -13.28
N LYS A 62 7.16 8.75 -13.42
CA LYS A 62 6.24 7.65 -13.14
C LYS A 62 5.87 7.63 -11.66
N GLU A 63 6.85 7.77 -10.78
CA GLU A 63 6.63 7.72 -9.34
C GLU A 63 5.83 8.92 -8.85
N SER A 64 6.19 10.15 -9.27
CA SER A 64 5.42 11.35 -8.92
C SER A 64 3.98 11.29 -9.47
N THR A 65 3.77 10.66 -10.62
CA THR A 65 2.42 10.46 -11.16
C THR A 65 1.63 9.43 -10.35
N ARG A 66 2.26 8.33 -9.96
CA ARG A 66 1.66 7.32 -9.08
C ARG A 66 1.26 7.94 -7.74
N GLU A 67 2.11 8.80 -7.18
CA GLU A 67 1.85 9.54 -5.95
C GLU A 67 0.59 10.40 -6.06
N ARG A 68 0.40 11.13 -7.15
CA ARG A 68 -0.82 11.93 -7.39
C ARG A 68 -2.09 11.08 -7.37
N VAL A 69 -2.04 9.85 -7.90
CA VAL A 69 -3.18 8.91 -7.83
C VAL A 69 -3.45 8.51 -6.38
N VAL A 70 -2.41 8.19 -5.61
CA VAL A 70 -2.54 7.82 -4.19
C VAL A 70 -3.10 9.00 -3.38
N GLU A 71 -2.56 10.20 -3.56
CA GLU A 71 -2.96 11.42 -2.88
C GLU A 71 -4.44 11.76 -3.13
N LYS A 72 -4.88 11.66 -4.39
CA LYS A 72 -6.28 11.82 -4.78
C LYS A 72 -7.21 10.92 -3.97
N TYR A 73 -6.86 9.64 -3.82
CA TYR A 73 -7.72 8.69 -3.10
C TYR A 73 -7.61 8.79 -1.59
N LEU A 74 -6.43 9.06 -1.03
CA LEU A 74 -6.27 9.38 0.39
C LEU A 74 -7.08 10.61 0.79
N SER A 75 -7.03 11.67 -0.03
CA SER A 75 -7.85 12.86 0.16
C SER A 75 -9.35 12.52 0.13
N SER A 76 -9.78 11.64 -0.78
CA SER A 76 -11.17 11.16 -0.83
C SER A 76 -11.59 10.31 0.38
N PHE A 77 -10.61 9.85 1.17
CA PHE A 77 -10.80 9.15 2.45
C PHE A 77 -10.67 10.09 3.66
N GLY A 78 -10.60 11.41 3.44
CA GLY A 78 -10.46 12.40 4.50
C GLY A 78 -9.04 12.52 5.05
N MET A 79 -8.04 11.98 4.36
CA MET A 79 -6.63 12.09 4.74
C MET A 79 -5.94 13.14 3.86
N VAL A 80 -5.76 14.32 4.44
CA VAL A 80 -4.90 15.37 3.88
C VAL A 80 -3.64 15.39 4.72
N LEU A 81 -2.51 15.04 4.12
CA LEU A 81 -1.22 14.90 4.80
C LEU A 81 -0.35 16.14 4.55
N SER A 82 0.39 16.59 5.55
CA SER A 82 1.47 17.57 5.34
C SER A 82 2.57 16.97 4.45
N LYS A 83 3.50 17.80 4.00
CA LYS A 83 4.67 17.33 3.21
C LYS A 83 5.51 16.31 4.00
N GLU A 84 5.67 16.53 5.30
CA GLU A 84 6.41 15.66 6.21
C GLU A 84 5.66 14.35 6.43
N GLU A 85 4.36 14.42 6.71
CA GLU A 85 3.50 13.24 6.87
C GLU A 85 3.45 12.40 5.58
N TRP A 86 3.42 13.05 4.42
CA TRP A 86 3.49 12.39 3.12
C TRP A 86 4.78 11.60 2.96
N ALA A 87 5.92 12.19 3.32
CA ALA A 87 7.22 11.51 3.24
C ALA A 87 7.25 10.26 4.14
N GLU A 88 6.67 10.34 5.36
CA GLU A 88 6.57 9.18 6.26
C GLU A 88 5.63 8.11 5.72
N PHE A 89 4.45 8.51 5.24
CA PHE A 89 3.48 7.61 4.64
C PHE A 89 4.07 6.91 3.41
N HIS A 90 4.72 7.66 2.52
CA HIS A 90 5.36 7.14 1.32
C HIS A 90 6.45 6.12 1.69
N TRP A 91 7.34 6.46 2.64
CA TRP A 91 8.37 5.56 3.16
C TRP A 91 7.80 4.23 3.64
N MET A 92 6.75 4.30 4.46
CA MET A 92 6.02 3.13 4.98
C MET A 92 5.36 2.32 3.84
N SER A 93 4.68 3.00 2.91
CA SER A 93 3.93 2.36 1.81
C SER A 93 4.85 1.59 0.84
N ASN A 94 6.11 2.01 0.73
CA ASN A 94 7.17 1.32 0.01
C ASN A 94 7.85 0.20 0.84
N GLY A 95 7.21 -0.22 1.94
CA GLY A 95 7.65 -1.35 2.76
C GLY A 95 8.88 -1.06 3.62
N ARG A 96 9.20 0.23 3.86
CA ARG A 96 10.31 0.64 4.72
C ARG A 96 9.84 0.90 6.15
N SER A 97 10.79 0.83 7.08
CA SER A 97 10.59 1.14 8.50
C SER A 97 11.86 1.81 9.05
N LYS A 98 11.76 2.41 10.24
CA LYS A 98 12.85 3.08 10.97
C LYS A 98 12.72 2.87 12.48
N ALA A 99 13.83 2.95 13.19
CA ALA A 99 13.89 2.79 14.64
C ALA A 99 13.41 4.06 15.35
N ASN A 100 12.11 4.31 15.29
CA ASN A 100 11.47 5.50 15.85
C ASN A 100 10.02 5.18 16.25
N VAL A 101 9.66 5.43 17.51
CA VAL A 101 8.34 5.07 18.07
C VAL A 101 7.24 5.99 17.55
N GLU A 102 7.52 7.29 17.46
CA GLU A 102 6.60 8.30 16.95
C GLU A 102 6.15 7.95 15.53
N PHE A 103 7.09 7.52 14.69
CA PHE A 103 6.82 7.04 13.34
C PHE A 103 5.93 5.80 13.31
N LEU A 104 6.14 4.83 14.21
CA LEU A 104 5.24 3.67 14.30
C LEU A 104 3.82 4.11 14.67
N ASN A 105 3.69 5.10 15.56
CA ASN A 105 2.39 5.67 15.93
C ASN A 105 1.75 6.43 14.77
N CYS A 106 2.52 7.18 13.97
CA CYS A 106 2.05 7.80 12.72
C CYS A 106 1.55 6.73 11.73
N CYS A 107 2.35 5.68 11.50
CA CYS A 107 1.98 4.57 10.61
C CYS A 107 0.67 3.90 11.06
N LYS A 108 0.55 3.62 12.37
CA LYS A 108 -0.70 3.11 12.96
C LYS A 108 -1.87 4.03 12.62
N LYS A 109 -1.75 5.33 12.93
CA LYS A 109 -2.79 6.32 12.64
C LYS A 109 -3.21 6.30 11.17
N TYR A 110 -2.25 6.32 10.25
CA TYR A 110 -2.56 6.31 8.81
C TYR A 110 -3.33 5.05 8.39
N LEU A 111 -2.87 3.87 8.79
CA LEU A 111 -3.49 2.61 8.42
C LEU A 111 -4.91 2.48 9.03
N GLU A 112 -5.08 2.90 10.28
CA GLU A 112 -6.39 2.86 10.95
C GLU A 112 -7.39 3.84 10.32
N THR A 113 -6.95 5.05 9.94
CA THR A 113 -7.79 6.00 9.19
C THR A 113 -8.20 5.44 7.83
N ILE A 114 -7.28 4.81 7.08
CA ILE A 114 -7.61 4.18 5.79
C ILE A 114 -8.68 3.09 5.98
N SER A 115 -8.54 2.25 7.02
CA SER A 115 -9.56 1.23 7.31
C SER A 115 -10.94 1.86 7.58
N GLN A 116 -10.99 2.93 8.36
CA GLN A 116 -12.24 3.58 8.76
C GLN A 116 -12.91 4.34 7.62
N SER A 117 -12.15 4.81 6.64
CA SER A 117 -12.67 5.63 5.54
C SER A 117 -12.93 4.84 4.25
N ALA A 118 -12.19 3.76 4.00
CA ALA A 118 -12.26 3.04 2.73
C ALA A 118 -13.24 1.85 2.71
N TYR A 119 -13.82 1.45 3.86
CA TYR A 119 -14.67 0.25 3.96
C TYR A 119 -15.93 0.30 3.08
N ALA A 120 -16.43 1.50 2.76
CA ALA A 120 -17.60 1.67 1.89
C ALA A 120 -17.32 1.30 0.43
N ARG A 121 -16.04 1.31 0.02
CA ARG A 121 -15.60 1.06 -1.36
C ARG A 121 -14.82 -0.25 -1.50
N ILE A 122 -14.15 -0.68 -0.42
CA ILE A 122 -13.31 -1.88 -0.40
C ILE A 122 -13.83 -2.84 0.68
N PRO A 123 -14.04 -4.14 0.39
CA PRO A 123 -14.50 -5.09 1.38
C PRO A 123 -13.64 -5.09 2.65
N TYR A 124 -14.27 -4.82 3.80
CA TYR A 124 -13.61 -4.59 5.09
C TYR A 124 -12.59 -5.67 5.48
N GLN A 125 -12.94 -6.95 5.29
CA GLN A 125 -12.06 -8.08 5.61
C GLN A 125 -10.82 -8.15 4.70
N VAL A 126 -10.96 -7.78 3.43
CA VAL A 126 -9.85 -7.79 2.46
C VAL A 126 -8.93 -6.62 2.76
N LEU A 127 -9.49 -5.43 2.92
CA LEU A 127 -8.76 -4.21 3.24
C LEU A 127 -7.89 -4.40 4.49
N ASN A 128 -8.49 -4.86 5.59
CA ASN A 128 -7.77 -4.97 6.86
C ASN A 128 -6.70 -6.07 6.86
N LYS A 129 -6.85 -7.13 6.07
CA LYS A 129 -5.76 -8.10 5.86
C LYS A 129 -4.56 -7.47 5.16
N VAL A 130 -4.80 -6.62 4.16
CA VAL A 130 -3.72 -5.88 3.47
C VAL A 130 -3.06 -4.88 4.42
N LEU A 131 -3.83 -4.08 5.15
CA LEU A 131 -3.30 -3.11 6.12
C LEU A 131 -2.52 -3.80 7.25
N ALA A 132 -2.98 -4.96 7.73
CA ALA A 132 -2.26 -5.75 8.73
C ALA A 132 -0.91 -6.29 8.22
N ASN A 133 -0.77 -6.59 6.91
CA ASN A 133 0.53 -6.93 6.33
C ASN A 133 1.51 -5.75 6.41
N TYR A 134 1.05 -4.54 6.05
CA TYR A 134 1.85 -3.33 6.15
C TYR A 134 2.24 -3.04 7.61
N TRP A 135 1.27 -3.09 8.53
CA TRP A 135 1.51 -2.87 9.95
C TRP A 135 2.53 -3.86 10.52
N SER A 136 2.36 -5.15 10.24
CA SER A 136 3.29 -6.19 10.67
C SER A 136 4.69 -6.02 10.08
N SER A 137 4.78 -5.61 8.81
CA SER A 137 6.07 -5.35 8.16
C SER A 137 6.78 -4.18 8.83
N VAL A 138 6.09 -3.06 9.05
CA VAL A 138 6.63 -1.85 9.67
C VAL A 138 7.11 -2.11 11.09
N CYS A 139 6.29 -2.77 11.92
CA CYS A 139 6.66 -3.15 13.29
C CYS A 139 7.86 -4.11 13.29
N SER A 140 7.79 -5.22 12.55
CA SER A 140 8.85 -6.23 12.55
C SER A 140 10.19 -5.75 11.98
N ASN A 141 10.16 -4.66 11.20
CA ASN A 141 11.34 -4.05 10.61
C ASN A 141 11.80 -2.76 11.33
N SER A 142 11.24 -2.43 12.50
CA SER A 142 11.55 -1.19 13.22
C SER A 142 12.98 -1.15 13.77
N GLY A 143 13.52 -2.29 14.21
CA GLY A 143 14.81 -2.34 14.91
C GLY A 143 14.73 -1.90 16.39
N LEU A 144 13.54 -1.64 16.91
CA LEU A 144 13.30 -1.21 18.30
C LEU A 144 13.17 -2.38 19.30
N GLY A 145 13.34 -3.62 18.84
CA GLY A 145 13.27 -4.81 19.69
C GLY A 145 11.86 -5.15 20.21
N MET A 146 11.80 -5.95 21.27
CA MET A 146 10.57 -6.59 21.75
C MET A 146 9.50 -5.62 22.28
N ASP A 147 9.87 -4.41 22.71
CA ASP A 147 8.90 -3.38 23.12
C ASP A 147 7.95 -3.01 21.97
N THR A 148 8.41 -3.16 20.72
CA THR A 148 7.57 -2.99 19.52
C THR A 148 6.39 -3.95 19.49
N TYR A 149 6.47 -5.10 20.13
CA TYR A 149 5.37 -6.07 20.13
C TYR A 149 4.14 -5.54 20.87
N SER A 150 4.33 -4.74 21.92
CA SER A 150 3.24 -4.02 22.59
C SER A 150 2.59 -3.00 21.63
N ILE A 151 3.42 -2.21 20.93
CA ILE A 151 2.95 -1.24 19.92
C ILE A 151 2.15 -1.96 18.83
N PHE A 152 2.67 -3.07 18.30
CA PHE A 152 2.01 -3.90 17.29
C PHE A 152 0.59 -4.31 17.74
N ASN A 153 0.46 -4.85 18.97
CA ASN A 153 -0.82 -5.29 19.50
C ASN A 153 -1.76 -4.15 19.93
N SER A 154 -1.24 -2.92 20.06
CA SER A 154 -2.07 -1.74 20.37
C SER A 154 -3.01 -1.33 19.24
N SER A 155 -2.77 -1.79 18.01
CA SER A 155 -3.64 -1.53 16.86
C SER A 155 -4.65 -2.65 16.69
N PHE A 156 -5.91 -2.29 16.37
CA PHE A 156 -6.92 -3.29 16.05
C PHE A 156 -6.52 -4.11 14.81
N LEU A 157 -5.63 -3.60 13.95
CA LEU A 157 -5.10 -4.32 12.79
C LEU A 157 -4.40 -5.63 13.17
N ALA A 158 -3.88 -5.74 14.41
CA ALA A 158 -3.28 -6.97 14.90
C ALA A 158 -4.27 -8.14 14.99
N GLN A 159 -5.59 -7.89 15.04
CA GLN A 159 -6.61 -8.96 15.01
C GLN A 159 -6.72 -9.61 13.63
N PHE A 160 -6.34 -8.89 12.57
CA PHE A 160 -6.32 -9.39 11.19
C PHE A 160 -5.00 -10.09 10.85
N ALA A 161 -4.01 -10.01 11.72
CA ALA A 161 -2.77 -10.79 11.63
C ALA A 161 -3.01 -12.22 12.14
N GLY A 162 -2.99 -13.20 11.25
CA GLY A 162 -3.05 -14.61 11.62
C GLY A 162 -1.83 -15.06 12.44
N LEU A 163 -1.92 -16.24 13.09
CA LEU A 163 -0.87 -16.76 13.97
C LEU A 163 0.53 -16.76 13.34
N LYS A 164 0.65 -17.22 12.09
CA LYS A 164 1.92 -17.23 11.32
C LYS A 164 2.57 -15.85 11.25
N MET A 165 1.77 -14.80 11.07
CA MET A 165 2.25 -13.42 10.98
C MET A 165 2.71 -12.90 12.34
N LYS A 166 1.92 -13.13 13.40
CA LYS A 166 2.28 -12.74 14.76
C LYS A 166 3.60 -13.38 15.21
N VAL A 167 3.76 -14.68 14.96
CA VAL A 167 5.01 -15.41 15.25
C VAL A 167 6.18 -14.82 14.45
N LYS A 168 5.97 -14.50 13.16
CA LYS A 168 7.01 -13.85 12.33
C LYS A 168 7.43 -12.49 12.87
N VAL A 169 6.48 -11.66 13.31
CA VAL A 169 6.76 -10.35 13.93
C VAL A 169 7.59 -10.56 15.18
N MET A 170 7.10 -11.38 16.11
CA MET A 170 7.78 -11.67 17.38
C MET A 170 9.22 -12.19 17.15
N PHE A 171 9.39 -13.17 16.26
CA PHE A 171 10.71 -13.72 15.95
C PHE A 171 11.68 -12.66 15.42
N LYS A 172 11.22 -11.81 14.48
CA LYS A 172 12.04 -10.70 13.97
C LYS A 172 12.43 -9.68 15.03
N LEU A 173 11.54 -9.39 15.97
CA LEU A 173 11.81 -8.47 17.07
C LEU A 173 12.80 -9.06 18.09
N MET A 174 12.79 -10.38 18.31
CA MET A 174 13.76 -11.07 19.19
C MET A 174 15.17 -11.13 18.62
N ILE A 175 15.31 -11.43 17.32
CA ILE A 175 16.64 -11.60 16.70
C ILE A 175 17.37 -10.28 16.41
N GLY A 176 16.67 -9.15 16.50
CA GLY A 176 17.16 -7.83 16.08
C GLY A 176 17.36 -7.77 14.56
N HIS A 177 17.04 -6.64 13.94
CA HIS A 177 17.33 -6.45 12.52
C HIS A 177 18.84 -6.31 12.32
N LYS A 178 19.55 -7.40 12.01
CA LYS A 178 20.82 -7.30 11.28
C LYS A 178 20.47 -7.02 9.81
N ARG A 179 20.34 -5.73 9.45
CA ARG A 179 20.44 -5.36 8.03
C ARG A 179 21.90 -5.60 7.64
N HIS A 180 22.14 -6.58 6.77
CA HIS A 180 23.32 -6.54 5.90
C HIS A 180 23.22 -5.22 5.11
N GLY A 181 24.29 -4.43 5.19
CA GLY A 181 24.40 -3.10 4.58
C GLY A 181 24.29 -3.11 3.07
#